data_AF-A0AAV5DN31-F1
#
_entry.id   AF-A0AAV5DN31-F1
#
_cell.length_a   1.000
_cell.length_b   1.000
_cell.length_c   1.000
_cell.angle_alpha   90.00
_cell.angle_beta   90.00
_cell.angle_gamma   90.00
#
_symmetry.space_group_name_H-M   'P 1'
#
loop_
_entity.id
_entity.type
_entity.pdbx_description
1 polymer ?
#
loop_
_entity_poly.entity_id
_entity_poly.type
_entity_poly.pdbx_seq_one_letter_code
_entity_poly.pdbx_strand_id
1 'polypeptide(L)'
;MDLSSVLTSPSYGKAAETYKKAVAAAATAATYTMMARSMSRDLFPDELRGAARWAASVVRARLLRSPKQRRTKTIFINQEDNRLYDAARSYLATRIDPHAATRHCLVHTDLALGQYVPFIMAAMEEVQRQRRTLQIFMNRSFKWRGITHRHPATFDTLAMDSRLKQSIVADLDRFLKRKDYYRRIGKAWKRGYLLYGLPGTGKSSLVAAMANHLRFNIYDLDLSEVWLNSVLQKLLIAMPNKCILLIEDIDCCFDAAVSRENGMVVADVLDSDSHSDSDSASDSSDDGPRAALPPKGTTLSGLLNFIDGLWSTCGEERVIVFTTNYKDRLDPALLRPGRMDMHIYMGYCGWEAFKTLAKNYFLLDDHPLFGEIQDLLEEVEVTPAEVSEMLLRSEDADVALQGFVEFLQDKKKGDKPSRDMR
;
A
#
# COMPACT_ATOMS: atom_id res chain seq x y z
N MET A 1 23.53 -42.03 51.32
CA MET A 1 22.44 -41.04 51.15
C MET A 1 21.28 -41.79 50.53
N ASP A 2 20.44 -42.36 51.38
CA ASP A 2 19.26 -43.12 50.99
C ASP A 2 18.14 -42.18 50.54
N LEU A 3 17.67 -42.36 49.31
CA LEU A 3 16.58 -41.60 48.67
C LEU A 3 15.18 -42.11 49.08
N SER A 4 15.06 -42.79 50.21
CA SER A 4 13.80 -43.37 50.70
C SER A 4 12.88 -42.38 51.44
N SER A 5 13.28 -41.12 51.62
CA SER A 5 12.55 -40.14 52.44
C SER A 5 11.73 -39.08 51.67
N VAL A 6 11.62 -39.15 50.33
CA VAL A 6 10.86 -38.16 49.53
C VAL A 6 9.44 -38.65 49.15
N LEU A 7 9.06 -39.88 49.51
CA LEU A 7 7.78 -40.48 49.07
C LEU A 7 6.60 -40.38 50.04
N THR A 8 6.71 -39.62 51.13
CA THR A 8 5.60 -39.45 52.09
C THR A 8 5.07 -38.02 52.10
N SER A 9 4.56 -37.54 50.96
CA SER A 9 3.62 -36.42 50.94
C SER A 9 2.23 -36.93 50.51
N PRO A 10 1.16 -36.65 51.27
CA PRO A 10 -0.19 -37.18 51.00
C PRO A 10 -0.81 -36.68 49.69
N SER A 11 -0.18 -35.69 49.05
CA SER A 11 -0.59 -35.12 47.75
C SER A 11 -0.13 -35.99 46.57
N TYR A 12 1.08 -36.55 46.62
CA TYR A 12 1.63 -37.39 45.53
C TYR A 12 0.96 -38.77 45.46
N GLY A 13 0.60 -39.36 46.60
CA GLY A 13 -0.14 -40.63 46.64
C GLY A 13 -1.53 -40.54 46.00
N LYS A 14 -2.26 -39.43 46.26
CA LYS A 14 -3.56 -39.17 45.64
C LYS A 14 -3.46 -38.91 44.14
N ALA A 15 -2.43 -38.19 43.69
CA ALA A 15 -2.18 -37.92 42.26
C ALA A 15 -1.79 -39.20 41.49
N ALA A 16 -0.95 -40.05 42.07
CA ALA A 16 -0.58 -41.34 41.48
C ALA A 16 -1.78 -42.32 41.42
N GLU A 17 -2.64 -42.31 42.44
CA GLU A 17 -3.89 -43.08 42.41
C GLU A 17 -4.88 -42.58 41.35
N THR A 18 -5.05 -41.26 41.21
CA THR A 18 -5.94 -40.70 40.18
C THR A 18 -5.41 -40.97 38.78
N TYR A 19 -4.10 -40.91 38.58
CA TYR A 19 -3.48 -41.29 37.31
C TYR A 19 -3.67 -42.78 37.00
N LYS A 20 -3.47 -43.68 37.98
CA LYS A 20 -3.74 -45.11 37.80
C LYS A 20 -5.22 -45.40 37.49
N LYS A 21 -6.15 -44.72 38.18
CA LYS A 21 -7.60 -44.82 37.93
C LYS A 21 -7.96 -44.30 36.53
N ALA A 22 -7.36 -43.20 36.09
CA ALA A 22 -7.57 -42.64 34.75
C ALA A 22 -7.01 -43.54 33.64
N VAL A 23 -5.83 -44.12 33.83
CA VAL A 23 -5.22 -45.06 32.88
C VAL A 23 -6.02 -46.37 32.83
N ALA A 24 -6.49 -46.89 33.97
CA ALA A 24 -7.35 -48.06 34.01
C ALA A 24 -8.71 -47.81 33.32
N ALA A 25 -9.30 -46.63 33.52
CA ALA A 25 -10.53 -46.20 32.83
C ALA A 25 -10.32 -46.02 31.32
N ALA A 26 -9.17 -45.46 30.90
CA ALA A 26 -8.82 -45.31 29.49
C ALA A 26 -8.55 -46.66 28.82
N ALA A 27 -7.89 -47.58 29.53
CA ALA A 27 -7.65 -48.94 29.06
C ALA A 27 -8.98 -49.68 28.88
N THR A 28 -9.89 -49.64 29.85
CA THR A 28 -11.23 -50.25 29.73
C THR A 28 -12.06 -49.60 28.63
N ALA A 29 -12.03 -48.28 28.47
CA ALA A 29 -12.69 -47.61 27.35
C ALA A 29 -12.12 -48.06 26.00
N ALA A 30 -10.80 -48.23 25.89
CA ALA A 30 -10.16 -48.76 24.69
C ALA A 30 -10.55 -50.21 24.41
N THR A 31 -10.62 -51.08 25.44
CA THR A 31 -11.11 -52.47 25.28
C THR A 31 -12.58 -52.51 24.89
N TYR A 32 -13.44 -51.69 25.48
CA TYR A 32 -14.85 -51.57 25.08
C TYR A 32 -14.99 -51.05 23.65
N THR A 33 -14.14 -50.11 23.23
CA THR A 33 -14.14 -49.58 21.85
C THR A 33 -13.65 -50.63 20.86
N MET A 34 -12.65 -51.43 21.23
CA MET A 34 -12.14 -52.55 20.42
C MET A 34 -13.15 -53.69 20.35
N MET A 35 -13.83 -54.04 21.44
CA MET A 35 -14.92 -55.01 21.45
C MET A 35 -16.11 -54.52 20.64
N ALA A 36 -16.53 -53.25 20.77
CA ALA A 36 -17.59 -52.66 19.95
C ALA A 36 -17.21 -52.64 18.45
N ARG A 37 -15.93 -52.43 18.13
CA ARG A 37 -15.40 -52.47 16.76
C ARG A 37 -15.26 -53.89 16.21
N SER A 38 -15.00 -54.88 17.06
CA SER A 38 -14.99 -56.30 16.72
C SER A 38 -16.42 -56.82 16.50
N MET A 39 -17.33 -56.55 17.44
CA MET A 39 -18.73 -56.94 17.36
C MET A 39 -19.47 -56.25 16.20
N SER A 40 -19.13 -55.01 15.87
CA SER A 40 -19.71 -54.34 14.68
C SER A 40 -19.20 -54.89 13.35
N ARG A 41 -18.07 -55.62 13.36
CA ARG A 41 -17.53 -56.32 12.19
C ARG A 41 -18.27 -57.63 11.91
N ASP A 42 -18.82 -58.26 12.94
CA ASP A 42 -19.47 -59.58 12.83
C ASP A 42 -21.02 -59.53 12.80
N LEU A 43 -21.66 -58.44 13.27
CA LEU A 43 -23.13 -58.38 13.41
C LEU A 43 -23.88 -57.48 12.41
N PHE A 44 -23.22 -56.63 11.61
CA PHE A 44 -23.91 -55.66 10.73
C PHE A 44 -23.65 -55.88 9.23
N PRO A 45 -24.71 -55.99 8.40
CA PRO A 45 -24.64 -55.93 6.93
C PRO A 45 -23.97 -54.63 6.44
N ASP A 46 -23.29 -54.71 5.28
CA ASP A 46 -22.44 -53.63 4.76
C ASP A 46 -23.15 -52.27 4.56
N GLU A 47 -24.46 -52.30 4.32
CA GLU A 47 -25.29 -51.10 4.15
C GLU A 47 -25.43 -50.29 5.46
N LEU A 48 -25.59 -50.97 6.60
CA LEU A 48 -25.70 -50.31 7.91
C LEU A 48 -24.35 -49.73 8.37
N ARG A 49 -23.23 -50.31 7.92
CA ARG A 49 -21.89 -49.72 8.14
C ARG A 49 -21.71 -48.41 7.38
N GLY A 50 -22.30 -48.31 6.18
CA GLY A 50 -22.35 -47.06 5.42
C GLY A 50 -23.11 -45.96 6.17
N ALA A 51 -24.30 -46.30 6.67
CA ALA A 51 -25.16 -45.38 7.42
C ALA A 51 -24.51 -44.93 8.75
N ALA A 52 -23.87 -45.84 9.49
CA ALA A 52 -23.18 -45.49 10.73
C ALA A 52 -21.96 -44.58 10.52
N ARG A 53 -21.19 -44.79 9.43
CA ARG A 53 -20.07 -43.90 9.06
C ARG A 53 -20.56 -42.50 8.66
N TRP A 54 -21.66 -42.42 7.94
CA TRP A 54 -22.30 -41.16 7.56
C TRP A 54 -22.83 -40.41 8.80
N ALA A 55 -23.54 -41.11 9.70
CA ALA A 55 -24.02 -40.53 10.95
C ALA A 55 -22.86 -40.02 11.83
N ALA A 56 -21.79 -40.80 11.94
CA ALA A 56 -20.57 -40.39 12.63
C ALA A 56 -19.90 -39.18 11.97
N SER A 57 -19.90 -39.04 10.63
CA SER A 57 -19.34 -37.87 9.96
C SER A 57 -20.19 -36.62 10.18
N VAL A 58 -21.52 -36.75 10.23
CA VAL A 58 -22.45 -35.64 10.52
C VAL A 58 -22.29 -35.14 11.95
N VAL A 59 -22.16 -36.04 12.92
CA VAL A 59 -21.91 -35.70 14.33
C VAL A 59 -20.52 -35.07 14.48
N ARG A 60 -19.49 -35.61 13.80
CA ARG A 60 -18.13 -35.08 13.79
C ARG A 60 -18.06 -33.68 13.15
N ALA A 61 -18.89 -33.41 12.14
CA ALA A 61 -19.01 -32.09 11.52
C ALA A 61 -19.74 -31.06 12.40
N ARG A 62 -20.63 -31.49 13.30
CA ARG A 62 -21.38 -30.59 14.20
C ARG A 62 -20.67 -30.30 15.53
N LEU A 63 -19.83 -31.20 16.04
CA LEU A 63 -19.23 -31.07 17.38
C LEU A 63 -17.73 -30.70 17.38
N LEU A 64 -16.99 -30.88 16.29
CA LEU A 64 -15.56 -30.56 16.24
C LEU A 64 -15.32 -29.30 15.40
N ARG A 65 -14.69 -28.29 16.04
CA ARG A 65 -14.15 -27.09 15.42
C ARG A 65 -13.39 -27.42 14.12
N SER A 66 -13.75 -26.70 13.06
CA SER A 66 -13.28 -26.86 11.68
C SER A 66 -11.77 -27.10 11.54
N PRO A 67 -11.33 -28.05 10.70
CA PRO A 67 -9.95 -28.07 10.25
C PRO A 67 -9.70 -26.87 9.34
N LYS A 68 -8.47 -26.33 9.43
CA LYS A 68 -7.97 -25.21 8.62
C LYS A 68 -8.43 -25.34 7.16
N GLN A 69 -9.01 -24.26 6.67
CA GLN A 69 -9.60 -24.09 5.34
C GLN A 69 -8.61 -24.53 4.24
N ARG A 70 -8.73 -25.76 3.72
CA ARG A 70 -8.19 -26.10 2.39
C ARG A 70 -9.06 -25.36 1.37
N ARG A 71 -8.56 -24.23 0.87
CA ARG A 71 -9.16 -23.54 -0.27
C ARG A 71 -8.75 -24.28 -1.54
N THR A 72 -9.52 -25.27 -1.95
CA THR A 72 -9.44 -25.81 -3.31
C THR A 72 -10.11 -24.79 -4.23
N LYS A 73 -9.32 -24.01 -4.98
CA LYS A 73 -9.83 -23.23 -6.11
C LYS A 73 -9.77 -24.12 -7.34
N THR A 74 -10.91 -24.65 -7.77
CA THR A 74 -11.04 -25.30 -9.08
C THR A 74 -10.95 -24.22 -10.14
N ILE A 75 -9.85 -24.23 -10.88
CA ILE A 75 -9.65 -23.37 -12.05
C ILE A 75 -10.39 -24.04 -13.21
N PHE A 76 -11.55 -23.51 -13.58
CA PHE A 76 -12.15 -23.79 -14.88
C PHE A 76 -11.53 -22.82 -15.88
N ILE A 77 -10.56 -23.29 -16.68
CA ILE A 77 -10.08 -22.57 -17.86
C ILE A 77 -10.60 -23.36 -19.04
N ASN A 78 -11.36 -22.69 -19.92
CA ASN A 78 -11.85 -23.26 -21.17
C ASN A 78 -10.72 -24.00 -21.88
N GLN A 79 -10.98 -25.28 -22.19
CA GLN A 79 -10.25 -26.06 -23.18
C GLN A 79 -10.33 -25.24 -24.48
N GLU A 80 -9.23 -24.67 -24.92
CA GLU A 80 -8.39 -25.17 -26.00
C GLU A 80 -7.09 -24.34 -25.95
N ASP A 81 -5.93 -25.01 -26.02
CA ASP A 81 -4.58 -24.42 -26.08
C ASP A 81 -3.93 -23.84 -24.81
N ASN A 82 -3.98 -24.57 -23.68
CA ASN A 82 -3.08 -24.28 -22.56
C ASN A 82 -1.77 -25.08 -22.68
N ARG A 83 -0.84 -24.57 -23.50
CA ARG A 83 0.52 -25.14 -23.68
C ARG A 83 1.26 -25.37 -22.36
N LEU A 84 0.97 -24.61 -21.32
CA LEU A 84 1.58 -24.75 -19.99
C LEU A 84 1.04 -25.97 -19.23
N TYR A 85 -0.27 -26.24 -19.35
CA TYR A 85 -0.92 -27.43 -18.79
C TYR A 85 -0.45 -28.69 -19.52
N ASP A 86 -0.37 -28.65 -20.85
CA ASP A 86 0.09 -29.79 -21.66
C ASP A 86 1.59 -30.06 -21.47
N ALA A 87 2.41 -29.03 -21.28
CA ALA A 87 3.81 -29.18 -20.90
C ALA A 87 3.95 -29.82 -19.51
N ALA A 88 3.16 -29.38 -18.52
CA ALA A 88 3.18 -29.98 -17.18
C ALA A 88 2.67 -31.43 -17.18
N ARG A 89 1.62 -31.73 -17.96
CA ARG A 89 1.07 -33.08 -18.12
C ARG A 89 2.05 -34.02 -18.83
N SER A 90 2.71 -33.56 -19.90
CA SER A 90 3.70 -34.35 -20.65
C SER A 90 4.95 -34.62 -19.83
N TYR A 91 5.40 -33.65 -19.02
CA TYR A 91 6.51 -33.84 -18.09
C TYR A 91 6.17 -34.84 -16.96
N LEU A 92 4.95 -34.79 -16.42
CA LEU A 92 4.50 -35.74 -15.39
C LEU A 92 4.31 -37.15 -15.95
N ALA A 93 3.79 -37.28 -17.19
CA ALA A 93 3.60 -38.55 -17.87
C ALA A 93 4.91 -39.24 -18.27
N THR A 94 5.99 -38.48 -18.50
CA THR A 94 7.31 -39.04 -18.86
C THR A 94 8.13 -39.53 -17.67
N ARG A 95 7.75 -39.18 -16.43
CA ARG A 95 8.52 -39.54 -15.22
C ARG A 95 7.76 -40.34 -14.17
N ILE A 96 6.45 -40.52 -14.32
CA ILE A 96 5.63 -41.18 -13.31
C ILE A 96 4.83 -42.28 -13.99
N ASP A 97 5.31 -43.52 -13.89
CA ASP A 97 4.47 -44.70 -14.14
C ASP A 97 3.39 -44.75 -13.04
N PRO A 98 2.10 -44.61 -13.38
CA PRO A 98 1.01 -44.58 -12.40
C PRO A 98 0.93 -45.84 -11.53
N HIS A 99 1.53 -46.95 -11.97
CA HIS A 99 1.48 -48.23 -11.26
C HIS A 99 2.68 -48.48 -10.33
N ALA A 100 3.72 -47.63 -10.36
CA ALA A 100 4.89 -47.74 -9.48
C ALA A 100 4.85 -46.79 -8.25
N ALA A 101 3.79 -46.00 -8.10
CA ALA A 101 3.85 -44.71 -7.40
C ALA A 101 3.32 -44.68 -5.94
N THR A 102 3.54 -45.71 -5.11
CA THR A 102 3.13 -45.63 -3.68
C THR A 102 4.22 -45.07 -2.75
N ARG A 103 5.50 -45.06 -3.15
CA ARG A 103 6.62 -44.54 -2.32
C ARG A 103 7.46 -43.45 -2.97
N HIS A 104 7.65 -43.47 -4.29
CA HIS A 104 8.42 -42.42 -5.01
C HIS A 104 7.67 -41.09 -5.16
N CYS A 105 6.35 -41.08 -4.94
CA CYS A 105 5.53 -39.89 -5.07
C CYS A 105 5.90 -38.81 -4.03
N LEU A 106 6.25 -39.21 -2.79
CA LEU A 106 6.54 -38.27 -1.68
C LEU A 106 7.75 -37.37 -1.95
N VAL A 107 8.84 -37.93 -2.48
CA VAL A 107 10.09 -37.19 -2.73
C VAL A 107 9.94 -36.20 -3.89
N HIS A 108 9.20 -36.58 -4.95
CA HIS A 108 8.92 -35.66 -6.05
C HIS A 108 7.80 -34.67 -5.73
N THR A 109 6.85 -35.00 -4.84
CA THR A 109 5.90 -34.02 -4.32
C THR A 109 6.55 -32.98 -3.43
N ASP A 110 7.55 -33.32 -2.61
CA ASP A 110 8.25 -32.32 -1.79
C ASP A 110 9.08 -31.37 -2.66
N LEU A 111 9.73 -31.88 -3.73
CA LEU A 111 10.42 -31.04 -4.71
C LEU A 111 9.42 -30.16 -5.49
N ALA A 112 8.29 -30.73 -5.94
CA ALA A 112 7.26 -29.98 -6.66
C ALA A 112 6.55 -28.93 -5.76
N LEU A 113 6.24 -29.26 -4.51
CA LEU A 113 5.62 -28.35 -3.55
C LEU A 113 6.63 -27.31 -3.03
N GLY A 114 7.91 -27.67 -2.89
CA GLY A 114 8.96 -26.80 -2.37
C GLY A 114 9.57 -25.85 -3.39
N GLN A 115 9.65 -26.23 -4.67
CA GLN A 115 10.25 -25.41 -5.73
C GLN A 115 9.26 -24.96 -6.79
N TYR A 116 8.44 -25.89 -7.29
CA TYR A 116 7.57 -25.62 -8.43
C TYR A 116 6.33 -24.79 -8.07
N VAL A 117 5.69 -25.07 -6.92
CA VAL A 117 4.55 -24.27 -6.44
C VAL A 117 4.93 -22.82 -6.15
N PRO A 118 6.01 -22.51 -5.41
CA PRO A 118 6.45 -21.13 -5.23
C PRO A 118 6.79 -20.43 -6.54
N PHE A 119 7.42 -21.14 -7.49
CA PHE A 119 7.70 -20.60 -8.82
C PHE A 119 6.43 -20.25 -9.59
N ILE A 120 5.44 -21.15 -9.66
CA ILE A 120 4.16 -20.86 -10.32
C ILE A 120 3.44 -19.73 -9.60
N MET A 121 3.38 -19.75 -8.27
CA MET A 121 2.70 -18.70 -7.50
C MET A 121 3.35 -17.33 -7.76
N ALA A 122 4.69 -17.26 -7.78
CA ALA A 122 5.41 -16.04 -8.12
C ALA A 122 5.15 -15.58 -9.57
N ALA A 123 5.18 -16.50 -10.53
CA ALA A 123 4.89 -16.19 -11.94
C ALA A 123 3.44 -15.73 -12.14
N MET A 124 2.48 -16.36 -11.46
CA MET A 124 1.07 -15.98 -11.49
C MET A 124 0.83 -14.62 -10.83
N GLU A 125 1.46 -14.37 -9.67
CA GLU A 125 1.41 -13.06 -9.02
C GLU A 125 1.97 -11.97 -9.94
N GLU A 126 3.04 -12.24 -10.66
CA GLU A 126 3.62 -11.30 -11.61
C GLU A 126 2.69 -11.02 -12.79
N VAL A 127 2.12 -12.05 -13.41
CA VAL A 127 1.15 -11.88 -14.51
C VAL A 127 -0.11 -11.15 -14.03
N GLN A 128 -0.62 -11.46 -12.84
CA GLN A 128 -1.75 -10.75 -12.24
C GLN A 128 -1.41 -9.29 -11.93
N ARG A 129 -0.19 -9.02 -11.43
CA ARG A 129 0.31 -7.67 -11.15
C ARG A 129 0.37 -6.83 -12.43
N GLN A 130 0.79 -7.42 -13.55
CA GLN A 130 0.87 -6.74 -14.84
C GLN A 130 -0.51 -6.47 -15.47
N ARG A 131 -1.48 -7.39 -15.28
CA ARG A 131 -2.84 -7.26 -15.83
C ARG A 131 -3.80 -6.45 -14.96
N ARG A 132 -3.39 -6.10 -13.74
CA ARG A 132 -4.23 -5.40 -12.78
C ARG A 132 -4.37 -3.92 -13.16
N THR A 133 -5.62 -3.46 -13.23
CA THR A 133 -5.94 -2.03 -13.29
C THR A 133 -5.67 -1.38 -11.93
N LEU A 134 -4.90 -0.31 -11.92
CA LEU A 134 -4.66 0.47 -10.71
C LEU A 134 -5.91 1.26 -10.32
N GLN A 135 -6.02 1.55 -9.04
CA GLN A 135 -7.10 2.37 -8.47
C GLN A 135 -6.50 3.52 -7.67
N ILE A 136 -7.20 4.66 -7.67
CA ILE A 136 -6.95 5.79 -6.78
C ILE A 136 -8.13 5.89 -5.82
N PHE A 137 -7.83 5.98 -4.53
CA PHE A 137 -8.81 6.07 -3.46
C PHE A 137 -8.72 7.44 -2.83
N MET A 138 -9.86 8.10 -2.66
CA MET A 138 -9.96 9.36 -1.91
C MET A 138 -10.70 9.11 -0.60
N ASN A 139 -10.32 9.82 0.46
CA ASN A 139 -11.10 9.81 1.70
C ASN A 139 -12.33 10.69 1.55
N ARG A 140 -13.52 10.09 1.47
CA ARG A 140 -14.80 10.81 1.52
C ARG A 140 -15.70 10.18 2.57
N SER A 141 -16.38 11.01 3.36
CA SER A 141 -17.30 10.55 4.41
C SER A 141 -16.66 9.51 5.34
N PHE A 142 -15.43 9.77 5.78
CA PHE A 142 -14.66 8.92 6.70
C PHE A 142 -14.26 7.53 6.16
N LYS A 143 -14.33 7.29 4.84
CA LYS A 143 -13.95 6.02 4.21
C LYS A 143 -13.20 6.23 2.89
N TRP A 144 -12.44 5.22 2.48
CA TRP A 144 -11.79 5.19 1.17
C TRP A 144 -12.80 4.88 0.05
N ARG A 145 -12.84 5.73 -0.97
CA ARG A 145 -13.66 5.56 -2.17
C ARG A 145 -12.75 5.48 -3.39
N GLY A 146 -12.74 4.32 -4.04
CA GLY A 146 -11.87 4.04 -5.16
C GLY A 146 -12.51 4.36 -6.51
N ILE A 147 -11.73 4.96 -7.40
CA ILE A 147 -12.00 5.07 -8.82
C ILE A 147 -10.85 4.41 -9.60
N THR A 148 -11.12 3.98 -10.83
CA THR A 148 -10.08 3.38 -11.68
C THR A 148 -9.04 4.45 -12.04
N HIS A 149 -7.78 4.16 -11.77
CA HIS A 149 -6.66 5.04 -12.09
C HIS A 149 -6.12 4.69 -13.48
N ARG A 150 -6.29 5.61 -14.44
CA ARG A 150 -5.77 5.51 -15.81
C ARG A 150 -4.87 6.70 -16.12
N HIS A 151 -3.77 6.84 -15.38
CA HIS A 151 -2.81 7.91 -15.63
C HIS A 151 -1.71 7.40 -16.58
N PRO A 152 -1.42 8.09 -17.70
CA PRO A 152 -0.44 7.62 -18.69
C PRO A 152 1.01 7.81 -18.25
N ALA A 153 1.28 8.67 -17.25
CA ALA A 153 2.66 8.98 -16.87
C ALA A 153 3.45 7.76 -16.39
N THR A 154 4.62 7.60 -16.98
CA THR A 154 5.67 6.66 -16.61
C THR A 154 6.98 7.43 -16.36
N PHE A 155 8.00 6.76 -15.84
CA PHE A 155 9.32 7.38 -15.71
C PHE A 155 9.91 7.79 -17.07
N ASP A 156 9.54 7.11 -18.16
CA ASP A 156 9.99 7.44 -19.52
C ASP A 156 9.36 8.74 -20.01
N THR A 157 8.06 8.94 -19.78
CA THR A 157 7.35 10.16 -20.16
C THR A 157 7.60 11.34 -19.21
N LEU A 158 8.13 11.10 -18.01
CA LEU A 158 8.32 12.17 -17.02
C LEU A 158 9.55 13.01 -17.36
N ALA A 159 9.33 14.30 -17.60
CA ALA A 159 10.38 15.28 -17.85
C ALA A 159 11.09 15.67 -16.55
N MET A 160 12.30 15.16 -16.35
CA MET A 160 13.16 15.48 -15.21
C MET A 160 14.61 15.08 -15.52
N ASP A 161 15.54 15.48 -14.66
CA ASP A 161 16.94 15.06 -14.77
C ASP A 161 17.11 13.53 -14.79
N SER A 162 17.90 13.05 -15.75
CA SER A 162 18.11 11.62 -16.01
C SER A 162 18.78 10.90 -14.84
N ARG A 163 19.70 11.54 -14.10
CA ARG A 163 20.39 10.91 -12.96
C ARG A 163 19.45 10.81 -11.77
N LEU A 164 18.69 11.87 -11.48
CA LEU A 164 17.69 11.88 -10.41
C LEU A 164 16.60 10.83 -10.68
N LYS A 165 16.11 10.74 -11.92
CA LYS A 165 15.16 9.72 -12.37
C LYS A 165 15.66 8.30 -12.07
N GLN A 166 16.89 7.98 -12.48
CA GLN A 166 17.51 6.67 -12.24
C GLN A 166 17.67 6.37 -10.74
N SER A 167 18.05 7.37 -9.94
CA SER A 167 18.17 7.25 -8.49
C SER A 167 16.85 6.87 -7.83
N ILE A 168 15.75 7.50 -8.23
CA ILE A 168 14.40 7.22 -7.71
C ILE A 168 13.97 5.79 -8.07
N VAL A 169 14.11 5.41 -9.35
CA VAL A 169 13.77 4.05 -9.82
C VAL A 169 14.58 3.00 -9.05
N ALA A 170 15.89 3.22 -8.88
CA ALA A 170 16.74 2.31 -8.13
C ALA A 170 16.34 2.20 -6.65
N ASP A 171 15.92 3.28 -6.00
CA ASP A 171 15.43 3.25 -4.61
C ASP A 171 14.11 2.47 -4.49
N LEU A 172 13.19 2.67 -5.43
CA LEU A 172 11.91 1.93 -5.50
C LEU A 172 12.12 0.43 -5.70
N ASP A 173 12.99 0.04 -6.63
CA ASP A 173 13.32 -1.36 -6.88
C ASP A 173 14.02 -1.99 -5.66
N ARG A 174 14.89 -1.22 -5.00
CA ARG A 174 15.54 -1.61 -3.76
C ARG A 174 14.53 -1.80 -2.63
N PHE A 175 13.52 -0.95 -2.53
CA PHE A 175 12.44 -1.09 -1.56
C PHE A 175 11.65 -2.39 -1.77
N LEU A 176 11.26 -2.71 -3.01
CA LEU A 176 10.51 -3.93 -3.35
C LEU A 176 11.26 -5.22 -2.99
N LYS A 177 12.59 -5.25 -3.18
CA LYS A 177 13.42 -6.43 -2.92
C LYS A 177 13.74 -6.67 -1.44
N ARG A 178 13.37 -5.75 -0.54
CA ARG A 178 13.88 -5.71 0.84
C ARG A 178 12.93 -6.20 1.93
N LYS A 179 11.84 -6.89 1.59
CA LYS A 179 10.90 -7.48 2.56
C LYS A 179 11.58 -8.14 3.77
N ASP A 180 12.45 -9.12 3.49
CA ASP A 180 13.11 -9.90 4.54
C ASP A 180 14.16 -9.10 5.30
N TYR A 181 14.77 -8.11 4.65
CA TYR A 181 15.68 -7.17 5.31
C TYR A 181 14.95 -6.35 6.37
N TYR A 182 13.81 -5.74 6.03
CA TYR A 182 12.99 -4.97 6.97
C TYR A 182 12.51 -5.84 8.14
N ARG A 183 12.04 -7.06 7.84
CA ARG A 183 11.62 -8.02 8.87
C ARG A 183 12.77 -8.39 9.81
N ARG A 184 13.95 -8.69 9.28
CA ARG A 184 15.13 -9.09 10.07
C ARG A 184 15.59 -8.00 11.04
N ILE A 185 15.49 -6.73 10.65
CA ILE A 185 15.88 -5.60 11.49
C ILE A 185 14.73 -5.07 12.36
N GLY A 186 13.57 -5.74 12.36
CA GLY A 186 12.40 -5.35 13.17
C GLY A 186 11.78 -4.01 12.79
N LYS A 187 11.92 -3.56 11.53
CA LYS A 187 11.35 -2.29 11.04
C LYS A 187 10.12 -2.54 10.17
N ALA A 188 9.13 -1.66 10.29
CA ALA A 188 7.98 -1.65 9.38
C ALA A 188 8.46 -1.47 7.94
N TRP A 189 7.96 -2.30 7.02
CA TRP A 189 8.36 -2.25 5.61
C TRP A 189 7.65 -1.10 4.88
N LYS A 190 8.17 0.10 5.09
CA LYS A 190 7.68 1.34 4.48
C LYS A 190 8.83 2.19 3.94
N ARG A 191 8.50 3.11 3.04
CA ARG A 191 9.43 4.10 2.48
C ARG A 191 8.76 5.45 2.32
N GLY A 192 9.36 6.51 2.86
CA GLY A 192 8.85 7.87 2.77
C GLY A 192 9.57 8.73 1.74
N TYR A 193 8.81 9.46 0.94
CA TYR A 193 9.29 10.39 -0.08
C TYR A 193 8.72 11.78 0.17
N LEU A 194 9.55 12.81 0.03
CA LEU A 194 9.13 14.21 0.01
C LEU A 194 9.45 14.80 -1.37
N LEU A 195 8.41 15.18 -2.10
CA LEU A 195 8.52 15.88 -3.38
C LEU A 195 8.31 17.37 -3.12
N TYR A 196 9.31 18.20 -3.44
CA TYR A 196 9.22 19.63 -3.17
C TYR A 196 9.72 20.47 -4.34
N GLY A 197 9.12 21.65 -4.53
CA GLY A 197 9.49 22.59 -5.59
C GLY A 197 8.29 23.36 -6.11
N LEU A 198 8.51 24.20 -7.12
CA LEU A 198 7.49 25.11 -7.64
C LEU A 198 6.24 24.36 -8.16
N PRO A 199 5.07 25.04 -8.21
CA PRO A 199 3.91 24.50 -8.93
C PRO A 199 4.25 24.25 -10.41
N GLY A 200 3.61 23.27 -11.04
CA GLY A 200 3.84 22.97 -12.46
C GLY A 200 5.12 22.19 -12.78
N THR A 201 5.87 21.71 -11.78
CA THR A 201 7.10 20.93 -11.98
C THR A 201 6.89 19.42 -12.09
N GLY A 202 5.63 18.95 -12.07
CA GLY A 202 5.29 17.53 -12.28
C GLY A 202 5.34 16.66 -11.02
N LYS A 203 5.20 17.24 -9.81
CA LYS A 203 5.14 16.49 -8.54
C LYS A 203 4.10 15.37 -8.59
N SER A 204 2.84 15.67 -8.89
CA SER A 204 1.77 14.65 -8.97
C SER A 204 1.97 13.67 -10.14
N SER A 205 2.55 14.12 -11.26
CA SER A 205 2.93 13.25 -12.39
C SER A 205 4.00 12.23 -12.00
N LEU A 206 4.95 12.61 -11.14
CA LEU A 206 5.94 11.68 -10.58
C LEU A 206 5.27 10.64 -9.68
N VAL A 207 4.29 11.02 -8.86
CA VAL A 207 3.53 10.05 -8.03
C VAL A 207 2.81 9.03 -8.91
N ALA A 208 2.19 9.48 -10.00
CA ALA A 208 1.55 8.57 -10.96
C ALA A 208 2.57 7.64 -11.63
N ALA A 209 3.76 8.14 -12.02
CA ALA A 209 4.84 7.33 -12.55
C ALA A 209 5.33 6.27 -11.54
N MET A 210 5.48 6.64 -10.27
CA MET A 210 5.81 5.72 -9.17
C MET A 210 4.75 4.63 -9.01
N ALA A 211 3.46 5.00 -9.04
CA ALA A 211 2.35 4.05 -8.94
C ALA A 211 2.34 3.06 -10.10
N ASN A 212 2.56 3.53 -11.32
CA ASN A 212 2.65 2.72 -12.52
C ASN A 212 3.85 1.77 -12.50
N HIS A 213 5.01 2.23 -12.03
CA HIS A 213 6.22 1.41 -11.88
C HIS A 213 6.05 0.29 -10.84
N LEU A 214 5.56 0.65 -9.65
CA LEU A 214 5.36 -0.30 -8.55
C LEU A 214 4.14 -1.22 -8.76
N ARG A 215 3.18 -0.80 -9.59
CA ARG A 215 1.83 -1.36 -9.71
C ARG A 215 1.05 -1.29 -8.38
N PHE A 216 1.16 -0.16 -7.69
CA PHE A 216 0.50 0.11 -6.41
C PHE A 216 -0.74 1.00 -6.59
N ASN A 217 -1.78 0.76 -5.79
CA ASN A 217 -2.92 1.68 -5.73
C ASN A 217 -2.52 2.97 -5.01
N ILE A 218 -3.08 4.10 -5.43
CA ILE A 218 -2.87 5.40 -4.78
C ILE A 218 -3.99 5.64 -3.77
N TYR A 219 -3.65 6.13 -2.59
CA TYR A 219 -4.56 6.57 -1.55
C TYR A 219 -4.28 8.05 -1.32
N ASP A 220 -5.09 8.88 -1.95
CA ASP A 220 -5.00 10.32 -1.89
C ASP A 220 -5.75 10.82 -0.65
N LEU A 221 -4.98 11.30 0.32
CA LEU A 221 -5.48 11.75 1.61
C LEU A 221 -5.62 13.27 1.60
N ASP A 222 -6.85 13.73 1.47
CA ASP A 222 -7.22 15.11 1.75
C ASP A 222 -7.35 15.30 3.26
N LEU A 223 -6.39 16.00 3.86
CA LEU A 223 -6.38 16.31 5.29
C LEU A 223 -7.50 17.27 5.70
N SER A 224 -8.07 18.05 4.77
CA SER A 224 -9.15 19.01 5.03
C SER A 224 -10.46 18.32 5.42
N GLU A 225 -10.70 17.14 4.86
CA GLU A 225 -11.87 16.28 5.15
C GLU A 225 -11.74 15.52 6.48
N VAL A 226 -10.56 15.57 7.13
CA VAL A 226 -10.30 14.82 8.35
C VAL A 226 -10.40 15.73 9.58
N TRP A 227 -11.53 15.65 10.26
CA TRP A 227 -11.78 16.49 11.44
C TRP A 227 -11.20 15.92 12.73
N LEU A 228 -10.97 14.61 12.82
CA LEU A 228 -10.56 13.95 14.06
C LEU A 228 -9.39 12.99 13.82
N ASN A 229 -8.42 12.97 14.76
CA ASN A 229 -7.30 12.02 14.72
C ASN A 229 -7.76 10.55 14.72
N SER A 230 -8.90 10.23 15.34
CA SER A 230 -9.48 8.88 15.33
C SER A 230 -10.00 8.46 13.94
N VAL A 231 -10.46 9.41 13.13
CA VAL A 231 -10.80 9.17 11.72
C VAL A 231 -9.55 8.91 10.92
N LEU A 232 -8.53 9.76 11.07
CA LEU A 232 -7.24 9.59 10.40
C LEU A 232 -6.67 8.20 10.68
N GLN A 233 -6.68 7.79 11.94
CA GLN A 233 -6.24 6.47 12.37
C GLN A 233 -7.03 5.35 11.68
N LYS A 234 -8.36 5.45 11.63
CA LYS A 234 -9.22 4.46 10.95
C LYS A 234 -8.89 4.36 9.46
N LEU A 235 -8.72 5.48 8.77
CA LEU A 235 -8.36 5.52 7.35
C LEU A 235 -7.02 4.83 7.11
N LEU A 236 -6.00 5.18 7.87
CA LEU A 236 -4.64 4.67 7.66
C LEU A 236 -4.47 3.19 8.05
N ILE A 237 -5.25 2.69 9.03
CA ILE A 237 -5.34 1.26 9.36
C ILE A 237 -6.07 0.51 8.23
N ALA A 238 -7.12 1.09 7.66
CA ALA A 238 -7.92 0.44 6.61
C ALA A 238 -7.20 0.31 5.26
N MET A 239 -6.07 0.98 5.06
CA MET A 239 -5.28 0.84 3.84
C MET A 239 -4.72 -0.59 3.70
N PRO A 240 -4.71 -1.19 2.51
CA PRO A 240 -4.09 -2.48 2.27
C PRO A 240 -2.56 -2.37 2.18
N ASN A 241 -1.90 -3.50 1.94
CA ASN A 241 -0.49 -3.54 1.52
C ASN A 241 -0.39 -3.18 0.02
N LYS A 242 0.83 -2.91 -0.48
CA LYS A 242 1.08 -2.56 -1.89
C LYS A 242 0.31 -1.31 -2.32
N CYS A 243 0.43 -0.26 -1.52
CA CYS A 243 -0.22 1.02 -1.75
C CYS A 243 0.75 2.19 -1.59
N ILE A 244 0.42 3.29 -2.27
CA ILE A 244 1.04 4.59 -2.10
C ILE A 244 0.04 5.47 -1.34
N LEU A 245 0.43 5.97 -0.16
CA LEU A 245 -0.30 7.06 0.51
C LEU A 245 0.24 8.38 -0.01
N LEU A 246 -0.62 9.17 -0.65
CA LEU A 246 -0.31 10.51 -1.13
C LEU A 246 -0.92 11.53 -0.17
N ILE A 247 -0.11 12.50 0.24
CA ILE A 247 -0.52 13.63 1.07
C ILE A 247 -0.05 14.88 0.35
N GLU A 248 -0.97 15.53 -0.34
CA GLU A 248 -0.64 16.71 -1.13
C GLU A 248 -0.58 17.99 -0.27
N ASP A 249 0.26 18.93 -0.71
CA ASP A 249 0.35 20.31 -0.20
C ASP A 249 0.39 20.42 1.33
N ILE A 250 1.31 19.69 1.95
CA ILE A 250 1.44 19.68 3.41
C ILE A 250 1.79 21.05 4.00
N ASP A 251 2.32 21.98 3.21
CA ASP A 251 2.55 23.39 3.58
C ASP A 251 1.24 24.15 3.89
N CYS A 252 0.17 23.90 3.13
CA CYS A 252 -1.14 24.54 3.36
C CYS A 252 -1.75 24.15 4.72
N CYS A 253 -1.41 22.96 5.23
CA CYS A 253 -1.84 22.52 6.56
C CYS A 253 -1.23 23.35 7.70
N PHE A 254 -0.07 23.97 7.50
CA PHE A 254 0.55 24.85 8.50
C PHE A 254 -0.12 26.22 8.54
N ASP A 255 -0.39 26.81 7.38
CA ASP A 255 -1.04 28.12 7.30
C ASP A 255 -2.46 28.04 7.90
N ALA A 256 -3.21 26.97 7.63
CA ALA A 256 -4.52 26.73 8.22
C ALA A 256 -4.48 26.50 9.75
N ALA A 257 -3.40 25.91 10.28
CA ALA A 257 -3.23 25.73 11.73
C ALA A 257 -2.90 27.05 12.43
N VAL A 258 -2.03 27.88 11.83
CA VAL A 258 -1.66 29.21 12.34
C VAL A 258 -2.84 30.19 12.26
N SER A 259 -3.62 30.17 11.18
CA SER A 259 -4.84 30.99 11.07
C SER A 259 -5.92 30.60 12.08
N ARG A 260 -5.99 29.32 12.48
CA ARG A 260 -6.92 28.85 13.52
C ARG A 260 -6.46 29.20 14.94
N GLU A 261 -5.15 29.35 15.16
CA GLU A 261 -4.58 29.80 16.43
C GLU A 261 -4.75 31.32 16.62
N ASN A 262 -4.78 32.10 15.53
CA ASN A 262 -4.94 33.56 15.54
C ASN A 262 -6.38 34.10 15.47
N GLY A 263 -7.41 33.25 15.57
CA GLY A 263 -8.79 33.69 15.78
C GLY A 263 -9.36 34.59 14.69
N MET A 264 -9.58 34.06 13.48
CA MET A 264 -10.57 34.64 12.55
C MET A 264 -11.75 33.67 12.41
N VAL A 265 -12.86 34.01 13.05
CA VAL A 265 -14.17 33.40 12.82
C VAL A 265 -14.64 33.79 11.41
N VAL A 266 -14.40 32.93 10.42
CA VAL A 266 -15.25 32.94 9.22
C VAL A 266 -16.53 32.19 9.58
N ALA A 267 -17.49 32.96 10.08
CA ALA A 267 -18.89 32.58 10.01
C ALA A 267 -19.24 32.52 8.52
N ASP A 268 -19.42 31.33 7.96
CA ASP A 268 -20.02 31.18 6.64
C ASP A 268 -21.18 30.17 6.72
N VAL A 269 -22.35 30.77 6.87
CA VAL A 269 -23.64 30.46 6.24
C VAL A 269 -23.96 28.99 5.98
N LEU A 270 -24.76 28.41 6.88
CA LEU A 270 -25.92 27.58 6.50
C LEU A 270 -27.10 27.97 7.41
N ASP A 271 -27.79 29.03 7.00
CA ASP A 271 -29.23 29.25 7.21
C ASP A 271 -29.96 28.38 6.15
N SER A 272 -31.12 27.77 6.29
CA SER A 272 -32.23 27.84 7.23
C SER A 272 -33.07 26.56 7.03
N ASP A 273 -33.74 26.05 8.06
CA ASP A 273 -35.15 25.67 7.96
C ASP A 273 -35.75 25.41 9.37
N SER A 274 -36.87 26.08 9.60
CA SER A 274 -37.75 26.14 10.78
C SER A 274 -38.58 24.84 10.96
N HIS A 275 -39.37 24.51 11.98
CA HIS A 275 -40.04 25.09 13.17
C HIS A 275 -40.05 23.95 14.25
N SER A 276 -40.35 24.06 15.55
CA SER A 276 -41.40 24.78 16.28
C SER A 276 -41.17 24.70 17.81
N ASP A 277 -41.41 25.81 18.50
CA ASP A 277 -41.96 26.05 19.85
C ASP A 277 -41.92 24.94 20.93
N SER A 278 -41.37 25.28 22.11
CA SER A 278 -42.18 25.48 23.34
C SER A 278 -41.30 25.82 24.57
N ASP A 279 -41.90 26.65 25.42
CA ASP A 279 -41.36 27.33 26.60
C ASP A 279 -40.84 26.42 27.72
N SER A 280 -39.80 26.87 28.41
CA SER A 280 -39.87 27.12 29.87
C SER A 280 -38.57 27.69 30.43
N ALA A 281 -38.71 28.79 31.16
CA ALA A 281 -37.64 29.48 31.87
C ALA A 281 -37.32 28.79 33.21
N SER A 282 -36.03 28.66 33.51
CA SER A 282 -35.53 28.79 34.89
C SER A 282 -34.06 29.19 34.88
N ASP A 283 -33.86 30.39 35.42
CA ASP A 283 -32.63 31.14 35.63
C ASP A 283 -31.76 30.47 36.71
N SER A 284 -30.48 30.23 36.42
CA SER A 284 -29.41 30.29 37.41
C SER A 284 -28.07 30.52 36.72
N SER A 285 -27.47 31.63 37.10
CA SER A 285 -26.20 32.18 36.68
C SER A 285 -25.02 31.31 37.11
N ASP A 286 -24.27 30.81 36.12
CA ASP A 286 -22.87 30.42 36.28
C ASP A 286 -22.12 30.85 35.01
N ASP A 287 -21.75 32.13 34.97
CA ASP A 287 -20.92 32.73 33.92
C ASP A 287 -19.44 32.42 34.22
N GLY A 288 -19.09 31.13 34.10
CA GLY A 288 -17.71 30.72 33.91
C GLY A 288 -17.36 30.83 32.43
N PRO A 289 -16.14 31.26 32.03
CA PRO A 289 -15.76 31.26 30.63
C PRO A 289 -15.89 29.84 30.11
N ARG A 290 -16.90 29.58 29.27
CA ARG A 290 -16.99 28.36 28.48
C ARG A 290 -15.72 28.31 27.67
N ALA A 291 -14.74 27.55 28.17
CA ALA A 291 -13.51 27.28 27.47
C ALA A 291 -13.92 26.78 26.08
N ALA A 292 -13.72 27.63 25.08
CA ALA A 292 -13.89 27.25 23.69
C ALA A 292 -13.11 25.94 23.55
N LEU A 293 -13.82 24.85 23.21
CA LEU A 293 -13.16 23.59 22.91
C LEU A 293 -12.02 23.93 21.93
N PRO A 294 -10.76 23.61 22.26
CA PRO A 294 -9.66 23.94 21.36
C PRO A 294 -10.03 23.35 19.99
N PRO A 295 -9.77 24.06 18.88
CA PRO A 295 -10.16 23.59 17.57
C PRO A 295 -9.49 22.23 17.33
N LYS A 296 -10.24 21.15 17.57
CA LYS A 296 -9.80 19.77 17.37
C LYS A 296 -9.91 19.47 15.89
N GLY A 297 -9.12 20.16 15.07
CA GLY A 297 -8.78 19.70 13.73
C GLY A 297 -7.70 18.63 13.83
N THR A 298 -7.54 17.80 12.80
CA THR A 298 -6.34 16.96 12.72
C THR A 298 -5.11 17.84 12.66
N THR A 299 -4.24 17.69 13.64
CA THR A 299 -2.93 18.32 13.61
C THR A 299 -1.97 17.46 12.79
N LEU A 300 -1.03 18.08 12.09
CA LEU A 300 0.05 17.38 11.41
C LEU A 300 0.86 16.47 12.36
N SER A 301 0.92 16.86 13.65
CA SER A 301 1.42 16.03 14.75
C SER A 301 0.64 14.69 14.91
N GLY A 302 -0.68 14.71 14.73
CA GLY A 302 -1.52 13.50 14.71
C GLY A 302 -1.17 12.56 13.55
N LEU A 303 -0.98 13.12 12.35
CA LEU A 303 -0.51 12.36 11.18
C LEU A 303 0.89 11.77 11.43
N LEU A 304 1.78 12.55 12.02
CA LEU A 304 3.14 12.12 12.34
C LEU A 304 3.22 10.96 13.31
N ASN A 305 2.46 11.07 14.41
CA ASN A 305 2.37 10.01 15.40
C ASN A 305 1.85 8.72 14.78
N PHE A 306 1.04 8.81 13.73
CA PHE A 306 0.61 7.62 13.00
C PHE A 306 1.71 7.06 12.10
N ILE A 307 2.36 7.91 11.30
CA ILE A 307 3.42 7.49 10.38
C ILE A 307 4.57 6.86 11.14
N ASP A 308 4.95 7.38 12.31
CA ASP A 308 6.11 6.92 13.07
C ASP A 308 5.77 5.94 14.21
N GLY A 309 4.52 5.97 14.68
CA GLY A 309 4.08 5.16 15.82
C GLY A 309 3.84 3.68 15.51
N LEU A 310 3.44 2.95 16.54
CA LEU A 310 3.14 1.51 16.47
C LEU A 310 2.08 1.17 15.41
N TRP A 311 1.20 2.10 15.08
CA TRP A 311 0.17 1.94 14.04
C TRP A 311 0.73 1.86 12.62
N SER A 312 1.95 2.36 12.40
CA SER A 312 2.67 2.18 11.15
C SER A 312 2.99 0.71 10.85
N THR A 313 2.90 -0.20 11.84
CA THR A 313 3.10 -1.65 11.65
C THR A 313 1.85 -2.38 11.18
N CYS A 314 0.69 -1.73 11.17
CA CYS A 314 -0.58 -2.34 10.76
C CYS A 314 -0.65 -2.65 9.25
N GLY A 315 0.36 -2.26 8.48
CA GLY A 315 0.53 -2.70 7.10
C GLY A 315 2.01 -2.88 6.72
N GLU A 316 2.23 -3.70 5.71
CA GLU A 316 3.54 -3.97 5.12
C GLU A 316 3.57 -3.46 3.67
N GLU A 317 4.77 -3.17 3.16
CA GLU A 317 4.97 -2.83 1.74
C GLU A 317 4.20 -1.57 1.31
N ARG A 318 4.39 -0.47 2.06
CA ARG A 318 3.74 0.83 1.79
C ARG A 318 4.74 1.92 1.44
N VAL A 319 4.42 2.70 0.42
CA VAL A 319 5.15 3.93 0.09
C VAL A 319 4.31 5.11 0.55
N ILE A 320 4.94 6.12 1.14
CA ILE A 320 4.27 7.35 1.56
C ILE A 320 4.94 8.50 0.82
N VAL A 321 4.15 9.30 0.12
CA VAL A 321 4.63 10.45 -0.65
C VAL A 321 3.96 11.70 -0.13
N PHE A 322 4.78 12.69 0.21
CA PHE A 322 4.36 14.03 0.59
C PHE A 322 4.73 14.99 -0.54
N THR A 323 3.83 15.91 -0.89
CA THR A 323 4.16 17.02 -1.79
C THR A 323 4.13 18.34 -1.04
N THR A 324 5.01 19.26 -1.39
CA THR A 324 5.01 20.63 -0.85
C THR A 324 5.60 21.61 -1.84
N ASN A 325 5.18 22.87 -1.80
CA ASN A 325 5.88 23.92 -2.56
C ASN A 325 7.04 24.53 -1.76
N TYR A 326 6.97 24.51 -0.42
CA TYR A 326 7.93 25.19 0.46
C TYR A 326 8.49 24.24 1.52
N LYS A 327 9.60 23.56 1.19
CA LYS A 327 10.28 22.66 2.12
C LYS A 327 10.71 23.34 3.43
N ASP A 328 11.10 24.61 3.37
CA ASP A 328 11.61 25.35 4.53
C ASP A 328 10.51 25.74 5.54
N ARG A 329 9.24 25.64 5.14
CA ARG A 329 8.09 25.84 6.04
C ARG A 329 7.74 24.59 6.85
N LEU A 330 8.33 23.45 6.53
CA LEU A 330 8.05 22.19 7.19
C LEU A 330 8.78 22.10 8.53
N ASP A 331 8.09 21.60 9.56
CA ASP A 331 8.72 21.25 10.83
C ASP A 331 9.88 20.26 10.60
N PRO A 332 11.12 20.57 11.03
CA PRO A 332 12.27 19.67 10.91
C PRO A 332 12.05 18.27 11.49
N ALA A 333 11.10 18.10 12.43
CA ALA A 333 10.70 16.79 12.94
C ALA A 333 10.07 15.88 11.87
N LEU A 334 9.51 16.45 10.79
CA LEU A 334 9.00 15.70 9.62
C LEU A 334 10.11 15.08 8.79
N LEU A 335 11.22 15.81 8.65
CA LEU A 335 12.34 15.50 7.76
C LEU A 335 13.29 14.44 8.36
N ARG A 336 12.94 13.87 9.51
CA ARG A 336 13.78 12.86 10.19
C ARG A 336 13.74 11.52 9.44
N PRO A 337 14.88 10.82 9.33
CA PRO A 337 14.92 9.47 8.76
C PRO A 337 13.93 8.51 9.43
N GLY A 338 13.24 7.69 8.63
CA GLY A 338 12.14 6.84 9.06
C GLY A 338 10.74 7.40 8.78
N ARG A 339 10.64 8.72 8.50
CA ARG A 339 9.41 9.42 8.10
C ARG A 339 9.45 9.83 6.63
N MET A 340 10.32 10.77 6.30
CA MET A 340 10.59 11.24 4.93
C MET A 340 12.05 10.91 4.64
N ASP A 341 12.30 9.79 3.95
CA ASP A 341 13.66 9.28 3.80
C ASP A 341 14.36 9.84 2.55
N MET A 342 13.61 10.02 1.47
CA MET A 342 14.13 10.51 0.19
C MET A 342 13.48 11.85 -0.15
N HIS A 343 14.29 12.89 -0.21
CA HIS A 343 13.85 14.25 -0.55
C HIS A 343 14.20 14.53 -2.02
N ILE A 344 13.20 14.84 -2.83
CA ILE A 344 13.32 15.04 -4.27
C ILE A 344 12.90 16.46 -4.59
N TYR A 345 13.85 17.26 -5.08
CA TYR A 345 13.57 18.59 -5.59
C TYR A 345 13.08 18.50 -7.04
N MET A 346 11.91 19.05 -7.30
CA MET A 346 11.29 19.19 -8.61
C MET A 346 11.39 20.65 -9.04
N GLY A 347 12.47 20.97 -9.74
CA GLY A 347 12.84 22.34 -10.13
C GLY A 347 12.43 22.72 -11.54
N TYR A 348 13.12 23.71 -12.07
CA TYR A 348 12.98 24.17 -13.45
C TYR A 348 13.38 23.10 -14.48
N CYS A 349 12.92 23.30 -15.71
CA CYS A 349 13.11 22.44 -16.85
C CYS A 349 14.55 22.59 -17.37
N GLY A 350 15.43 21.68 -16.96
CA GLY A 350 16.76 21.56 -17.57
C GLY A 350 16.72 20.86 -18.93
N TRP A 351 17.87 20.83 -19.61
CA TRP A 351 18.03 20.23 -20.93
C TRP A 351 17.49 18.80 -21.06
N GLU A 352 17.79 17.91 -20.10
CA GLU A 352 17.31 16.53 -20.10
C GLU A 352 15.78 16.42 -19.99
N ALA A 353 15.17 17.31 -19.19
CA ALA A 353 13.72 17.38 -19.04
C ALA A 353 13.09 17.90 -20.34
N PHE A 354 13.65 18.94 -20.95
CA PHE A 354 13.20 19.47 -22.24
C PHE A 354 13.24 18.42 -23.34
N LYS A 355 14.35 17.68 -23.50
CA LYS A 355 14.44 16.58 -24.49
C LYS A 355 13.33 15.54 -24.30
N THR A 356 13.02 15.22 -23.04
CA THR A 356 11.91 14.31 -22.74
C THR A 356 10.57 14.89 -23.20
N LEU A 357 10.32 16.19 -22.98
CA LEU A 357 9.12 16.86 -23.47
C LEU A 357 9.08 16.90 -25.01
N ALA A 358 10.14 17.34 -25.68
CA ALA A 358 10.21 17.38 -27.14
C ALA A 358 9.93 16.00 -27.77
N LYS A 359 10.48 14.94 -27.18
CA LYS A 359 10.19 13.56 -27.58
C LYS A 359 8.75 13.15 -27.32
N ASN A 360 8.15 13.53 -26.19
CA ASN A 360 6.77 13.18 -25.87
C ASN A 360 5.75 13.88 -26.79
N TYR A 361 5.97 15.16 -27.09
CA TYR A 361 5.04 15.98 -27.88
C TYR A 361 5.20 15.77 -29.38
N PHE A 362 6.45 15.71 -29.87
CA PHE A 362 6.74 15.70 -31.31
C PHE A 362 7.52 14.47 -31.80
N LEU A 363 7.84 13.52 -30.91
CA LEU A 363 8.65 12.33 -31.22
C LEU A 363 10.03 12.68 -31.79
N LEU A 364 10.57 13.84 -31.40
CA LEU A 364 11.87 14.32 -31.85
C LEU A 364 12.99 13.84 -30.93
N ASP A 365 14.05 13.30 -31.53
CA ASP A 365 15.32 13.02 -30.85
C ASP A 365 16.36 14.13 -31.10
N ASP A 366 16.24 14.88 -32.19
CA ASP A 366 17.14 15.99 -32.55
C ASP A 366 16.40 17.06 -33.38
N HIS A 367 16.89 18.30 -33.35
CA HIS A 367 16.35 19.43 -34.09
C HIS A 367 17.38 20.58 -34.22
N PRO A 368 17.43 21.34 -35.33
CA PRO A 368 18.41 22.43 -35.50
C PRO A 368 18.42 23.48 -34.38
N LEU A 369 17.26 23.77 -33.78
CA LEU A 369 17.11 24.73 -32.67
C LEU A 369 17.51 24.17 -31.30
N PHE A 370 17.83 22.87 -31.18
CA PHE A 370 18.15 22.26 -29.89
C PHE A 370 19.40 22.85 -29.24
N GLY A 371 20.43 23.19 -30.03
CA GLY A 371 21.62 23.86 -29.51
C GLY A 371 21.28 25.21 -28.88
N GLU A 372 20.51 26.05 -29.60
CA GLU A 372 20.10 27.36 -29.08
C GLU A 372 19.20 27.24 -27.84
N ILE A 373 18.25 26.31 -27.84
CA ILE A 373 17.37 26.06 -26.70
C ILE A 373 18.18 25.60 -25.48
N GLN A 374 19.17 24.73 -25.67
CA GLN A 374 20.04 24.27 -24.60
C GLN A 374 20.75 25.45 -23.93
N ASP A 375 21.38 26.32 -24.72
CA ASP A 375 22.09 27.50 -24.22
C ASP A 375 21.14 28.47 -23.49
N LEU A 376 19.93 28.68 -24.02
CA LEU A 376 18.93 29.55 -23.40
C LEU A 376 18.39 28.99 -22.08
N LEU A 377 18.19 27.68 -21.96
CA LEU A 377 17.73 27.03 -20.74
C LEU A 377 18.76 27.05 -19.61
N GLU A 378 20.05 27.25 -19.91
CA GLU A 378 21.08 27.46 -18.89
C GLU A 378 21.01 28.88 -18.27
N GLU A 379 20.44 29.84 -18.99
CA GLU A 379 20.36 31.24 -18.57
C GLU A 379 18.97 31.63 -18.03
N VAL A 380 17.91 30.91 -18.40
CA VAL A 380 16.53 31.27 -18.10
C VAL A 380 15.82 30.17 -17.32
N GLU A 381 15.20 30.55 -16.20
CA GLU A 381 14.40 29.65 -15.39
C GLU A 381 12.98 29.47 -15.99
N VAL A 382 12.66 28.26 -16.44
CA VAL A 382 11.33 27.91 -16.98
C VAL A 382 10.87 26.58 -16.39
N THR A 383 9.61 26.49 -15.99
CA THR A 383 9.03 25.26 -15.45
C THR A 383 8.64 24.27 -16.56
N PRO A 384 8.65 22.96 -16.29
CA PRO A 384 8.16 21.98 -17.26
C PRO A 384 6.73 22.26 -17.76
N ALA A 385 5.84 22.80 -16.91
CA ALA A 385 4.50 23.21 -17.31
C ALA A 385 4.50 24.37 -18.33
N GLU A 386 5.28 25.43 -18.11
CA GLU A 386 5.43 26.52 -19.09
C GLU A 386 5.96 26.01 -20.42
N VAL A 387 6.98 25.13 -20.41
CA VAL A 387 7.49 24.50 -21.64
C VAL A 387 6.39 23.71 -22.33
N SER A 388 5.67 22.88 -21.57
CA SER A 388 4.59 22.04 -22.11
C SER A 388 3.47 22.88 -22.72
N GLU A 389 3.14 24.02 -22.12
CA GLU A 389 2.19 24.98 -22.69
C GLU A 389 2.68 25.54 -24.02
N MET A 390 3.97 25.91 -24.12
CA MET A 390 4.52 26.43 -25.38
C MET A 390 4.52 25.37 -26.49
N LEU A 391 4.90 24.14 -26.18
CA LEU A 391 4.91 23.04 -27.15
C LEU A 391 3.48 22.66 -27.59
N LEU A 392 2.47 22.88 -26.76
CA LEU A 392 1.07 22.59 -27.11
C LEU A 392 0.42 23.61 -28.06
N ARG A 393 1.05 24.76 -28.30
CA ARG A 393 0.45 25.83 -29.12
C ARG A 393 0.36 25.50 -30.61
N SER A 394 1.18 24.56 -31.09
CA SER A 394 1.23 24.16 -32.49
C SER A 394 1.45 22.66 -32.60
N GLU A 395 0.82 22.02 -33.58
CA GLU A 395 1.10 20.62 -33.95
C GLU A 395 2.38 20.49 -34.76
N ASP A 396 2.77 21.57 -35.46
CA ASP A 396 4.03 21.65 -36.20
C ASP A 396 5.18 21.94 -35.23
N ALA A 397 6.16 21.04 -35.20
CA ALA A 397 7.30 21.09 -34.30
C ALA A 397 8.24 22.26 -34.58
N ASP A 398 8.44 22.63 -35.86
CA ASP A 398 9.32 23.74 -36.23
C ASP A 398 8.75 25.05 -35.68
N VAL A 399 7.44 25.26 -35.89
CA VAL A 399 6.70 26.44 -35.41
C VAL A 399 6.65 26.48 -33.88
N ALA A 400 6.39 25.35 -33.24
CA ALA A 400 6.34 25.27 -31.77
C ALA A 400 7.69 25.57 -31.12
N LEU A 401 8.78 25.00 -31.64
CA LEU A 401 10.12 25.20 -31.13
C LEU A 401 10.64 26.61 -31.40
N GLN A 402 10.32 27.19 -32.57
CA GLN A 402 10.65 28.58 -32.85
C GLN A 402 9.91 29.53 -31.89
N GLY A 403 8.61 29.33 -31.67
CA GLY A 403 7.86 30.10 -30.68
C GLY A 403 8.38 29.93 -29.25
N PHE A 404 8.91 28.75 -28.91
CA PHE A 404 9.56 28.51 -27.62
C PHE A 404 10.89 29.25 -27.49
N VAL A 405 11.71 29.30 -28.54
CA VAL A 405 12.94 30.11 -28.57
C VAL A 405 12.62 31.59 -28.36
N GLU A 406 11.63 32.13 -29.08
CA GLU A 406 11.19 33.52 -28.92
C GLU A 406 10.75 33.81 -27.47
N PHE A 407 9.97 32.91 -26.87
CA PHE A 407 9.57 33.00 -25.45
C PHE A 407 10.77 33.03 -24.50
N LEU A 408 11.76 32.14 -24.70
CA LEU A 408 12.98 32.11 -23.88
C LEU A 408 13.81 33.39 -24.04
N GLN A 409 13.95 33.89 -25.27
CA GLN A 409 14.68 35.14 -25.54
C GLN A 409 13.99 36.35 -24.88
N ASP A 410 12.66 36.40 -24.89
CA ASP A 410 11.91 37.49 -24.25
C ASP A 410 12.00 37.42 -22.73
N LYS A 411 11.93 36.22 -22.15
CA LYS A 411 12.15 36.03 -20.71
C LYS A 411 13.58 36.43 -20.30
N LYS A 412 14.58 36.07 -21.11
CA LYS A 412 15.98 36.51 -20.95
C LYS A 412 16.17 38.02 -21.01
N LYS A 413 15.42 38.73 -21.86
CA LYS A 413 15.44 40.21 -21.93
C LYS A 413 14.79 40.83 -20.70
N GLY A 414 13.69 40.25 -20.22
CA GLY A 414 12.98 40.70 -19.01
C GLY A 414 13.76 40.48 -17.71
N ASP A 415 14.60 39.43 -17.65
CA ASP A 415 15.40 39.09 -16.46
C ASP A 415 16.72 39.87 -16.36
N LYS A 416 17.12 40.63 -17.39
CA LYS A 416 18.27 41.53 -17.28
C LYS A 416 17.90 42.64 -16.29
N PRO A 417 18.57 42.74 -15.12
CA PRO A 417 18.30 43.81 -14.18
C PRO A 417 18.55 45.14 -14.91
N SER A 418 17.63 46.07 -14.75
CA SER A 418 17.73 47.48 -15.11
C SER A 418 18.97 48.11 -14.46
N ARG A 419 20.15 47.83 -15.03
CA ARG A 419 21.44 48.39 -14.60
C ARG A 419 21.78 49.70 -15.29
N ASP A 420 20.90 50.20 -16.16
CA ASP A 420 21.06 51.46 -16.87
C ASP A 420 19.84 52.37 -16.68
N MET A 421 19.62 52.86 -15.46
CA MET A 421 19.08 54.20 -15.28
C MET A 421 19.90 54.92 -14.20
N ARG A 422 20.57 55.97 -14.68
CA ARG A 422 21.50 56.88 -14.03
C ARG A 422 20.95 57.57 -12.79
#